data_AF-A0A660U6V0-F1
#
_entry.id   AF-A0A660U6V0-F1
#
_cell.length_a   1.000
_cell.length_b   1.000
_cell.length_c   1.000
_cell.angle_alpha   90.00
_cell.angle_beta   90.00
_cell.angle_gamma   90.00
#
_symmetry.space_group_name_H-M   'P 1'
#
loop_
_entity.id
_entity.type
_entity.pdbx_description
1 polymer ?
#
loop_
_entity_poly.entity_id
_entity_poly.type
_entity_poly.pdbx_seq_one_letter_code
_entity_poly.pdbx_strand_id
1 'polypeptide(L)'
;MSVKKIIPLFFILISISYIVFSLSIEQRRMIGDIGGWDPGSRAMPLGIGILMLLTSAYLFFKESLLSTSKSTKLDKSQRNLIIFVIIISLIYILIFRYIGFIIATNIYLYSLAFFNYKKEIKWRFIPDYLTGLLSITIFGLIIYSVSRYTIRFLFLMGKKNSIEVFTGRLLPAFISIAIAYLLIFLVNLLAKKLIKYPDRKIILSSTIFAIIVTQTLYIIFKQIFWVNLVSGIVFW
;
A
#
# COMPACT_ATOMS: atom_id res chain seq x y z
N MET A 1 19.76 -26.13 4.60
CA MET A 1 18.39 -25.67 4.93
C MET A 1 17.73 -25.18 3.65
N SER A 2 16.48 -25.56 3.34
CA SER A 2 15.80 -25.10 2.11
C SER A 2 15.64 -23.58 2.13
N VAL A 3 15.77 -22.91 0.97
CA VAL A 3 15.51 -21.46 0.82
C VAL A 3 14.15 -21.08 1.40
N LYS A 4 13.17 -21.98 1.27
CA LYS A 4 11.82 -21.83 1.81
C LYS A 4 11.74 -21.80 3.34
N LYS A 5 12.77 -22.29 4.05
CA LYS A 5 12.91 -22.17 5.51
C LYS A 5 13.84 -21.03 5.92
N ILE A 6 14.86 -20.73 5.12
CA ILE A 6 15.81 -19.64 5.39
C ILE A 6 15.11 -18.29 5.32
N ILE A 7 14.29 -18.04 4.30
CA ILE A 7 13.60 -16.76 4.12
C ILE A 7 12.65 -16.46 5.31
N PRO A 8 11.73 -17.36 5.71
CA PRO A 8 10.91 -17.11 6.89
C PRO A 8 11.73 -16.93 8.17
N LEU A 9 12.78 -17.73 8.38
CA LEU A 9 13.64 -17.59 9.55
C LEU A 9 14.30 -16.20 9.62
N PHE A 10 14.79 -15.69 8.49
CA PHE A 10 15.35 -14.35 8.40
C PHE A 10 14.31 -13.28 8.77
N PHE A 11 13.07 -13.40 8.27
CA PHE A 11 11.98 -12.49 8.64
C PHE A 11 11.56 -12.62 10.10
N ILE A 12 11.62 -13.81 10.72
CA ILE A 12 11.43 -13.98 12.16
C ILE A 12 12.46 -13.15 12.92
N LEU A 13 13.75 -13.27 12.56
CA LEU A 13 14.82 -12.50 13.22
C LEU A 13 14.64 -10.98 13.06
N ILE A 14 14.32 -10.52 11.85
CA ILE A 14 14.00 -9.10 11.62
C ILE A 14 12.80 -8.69 12.45
N SER A 15 11.75 -9.50 12.51
CA SER A 15 10.52 -9.14 13.21
C SER A 15 10.73 -8.99 14.71
N ILE A 16 11.51 -9.88 15.33
CA ILE A 16 11.92 -9.77 16.73
C ILE A 16 12.74 -8.50 16.92
N SER A 17 13.71 -8.23 16.03
CA SER A 17 14.51 -7.00 16.09
C SER A 17 13.65 -5.74 15.99
N TYR A 18 12.63 -5.74 15.12
CA TYR A 18 11.70 -4.63 14.93
C TYR A 18 10.80 -4.42 16.15
N ILE A 19 10.34 -5.51 16.78
CA ILE A 19 9.58 -5.46 18.03
C ILE A 19 10.48 -4.89 19.13
N VAL A 20 11.67 -5.43 19.35
CA VAL A 20 12.61 -4.93 20.37
C VAL A 20 12.95 -3.45 20.15
N PHE A 21 13.25 -3.08 18.91
CA PHE A 21 13.48 -1.68 18.53
C PHE A 21 12.27 -0.82 18.86
N SER A 22 11.06 -1.24 18.47
CA SER A 22 9.82 -0.54 18.80
C SER A 22 9.65 -0.36 20.32
N LEU A 23 9.92 -1.41 21.12
CA LEU A 23 9.83 -1.32 22.57
C LEU A 23 10.88 -0.40 23.19
N SER A 24 12.01 -0.18 22.51
CA SER A 24 13.08 0.73 22.96
C SER A 24 12.82 2.21 22.65
N ILE A 25 11.85 2.53 21.79
CA ILE A 25 11.51 3.92 21.47
C ILE A 25 10.77 4.55 22.66
N GLU A 26 11.34 5.63 23.22
CA GLU A 26 10.64 6.44 24.22
C GLU A 26 9.34 7.02 23.65
N GLN A 27 8.25 6.78 24.35
CA GLN A 27 6.92 7.22 23.94
C GLN A 27 6.72 8.67 24.34
N ARG A 28 7.29 9.60 23.57
CA ARG A 28 7.03 11.03 23.73
C ARG A 28 5.65 11.34 23.16
N ARG A 29 4.66 11.53 24.04
CA ARG A 29 3.41 12.19 23.66
C ARG A 29 3.79 13.61 23.21
N MET A 30 3.60 13.92 21.94
CA MET A 30 3.75 15.31 21.48
C MET A 30 2.63 16.15 22.11
N ILE A 31 2.92 17.43 22.38
CA ILE A 31 2.01 18.40 23.02
C ILE A 31 0.65 18.53 22.28
N GLY A 32 0.57 18.10 21.01
CA GLY A 32 -0.68 18.02 20.23
C GLY A 32 -1.57 16.79 20.49
N ASP A 33 -1.16 15.86 21.36
CA ASP A 33 -1.87 14.61 21.67
C ASP A 33 -2.85 14.75 22.84
N ILE A 34 -3.52 15.91 22.94
CA ILE A 34 -4.53 16.18 24.00
C ILE A 34 -5.73 15.22 23.87
N GLY A 35 -5.92 14.62 22.69
CA GLY A 35 -6.95 13.60 22.46
C GLY A 35 -6.50 12.15 22.65
N GLY A 36 -5.19 11.84 22.76
CA GLY A 36 -4.68 10.46 22.90
C GLY A 36 -4.87 9.57 21.66
N TRP A 37 -4.94 10.17 20.47
CA TRP A 37 -5.26 9.45 19.21
C TRP A 37 -4.08 9.31 18.27
N ASP A 38 -2.93 9.92 18.57
CA ASP A 38 -1.69 9.64 17.83
C ASP A 38 -1.21 8.24 18.24
N PRO A 39 -1.16 7.27 17.31
CA PRO A 39 -0.63 5.93 17.62
C PRO A 39 0.84 5.97 18.07
N GLY A 40 1.52 7.11 17.90
CA GLY A 40 2.88 7.36 18.30
C GLY A 40 3.88 6.67 17.36
N SER A 41 5.14 7.01 17.53
CA SER A 41 6.25 6.43 16.74
C SER A 41 6.42 4.93 16.94
N ARG A 42 5.83 4.36 18.00
CA ARG A 42 5.98 2.96 18.41
C ARG A 42 4.99 2.00 17.75
N ALA A 43 3.73 2.40 17.60
CA ALA A 43 2.65 1.48 17.25
C ALA A 43 2.82 0.87 15.85
N MET A 44 3.24 1.66 14.86
CA MET A 44 3.45 1.16 13.50
C MET A 44 4.57 0.12 13.42
N PRO A 45 5.79 0.38 13.94
CA PRO A 45 6.83 -0.64 14.03
C PRO A 45 6.39 -1.89 14.80
N LEU A 46 5.67 -1.73 15.92
CA LEU A 46 5.21 -2.86 16.71
C LEU A 46 4.23 -3.74 15.93
N GLY A 47 3.20 -3.14 15.33
CA GLY A 47 2.18 -3.84 14.57
C GLY A 47 2.75 -4.57 13.36
N ILE A 48 3.65 -3.93 12.61
CA ILE A 48 4.36 -4.54 11.48
C ILE A 48 5.23 -5.70 11.96
N GLY A 49 5.96 -5.51 13.06
CA GLY A 49 6.79 -6.56 13.66
C GLY A 49 5.97 -7.79 14.05
N ILE A 50 4.84 -7.60 14.73
CA ILE A 50 3.95 -8.70 15.14
C ILE A 50 3.37 -9.43 13.92
N LEU A 51 2.83 -8.69 12.93
CA LEU A 51 2.27 -9.30 11.72
C LEU A 51 3.34 -10.09 10.95
N MET A 52 4.53 -9.54 10.82
CA MET A 52 5.66 -10.19 10.16
C MET A 52 6.10 -11.44 10.92
N LEU A 53 6.13 -11.41 12.26
CA LEU A 53 6.43 -12.57 13.09
C LEU A 53 5.39 -13.68 12.91
N LEU A 54 4.10 -13.36 13.01
CA LEU A 54 3.01 -14.33 12.88
C LEU A 54 3.00 -15.01 11.50
N THR A 55 3.13 -14.22 10.44
CA THR A 55 3.12 -14.73 9.07
C THR A 55 4.36 -15.54 8.74
N SER A 56 5.55 -15.09 9.17
CA SER A 56 6.81 -15.83 8.95
C SER A 56 6.87 -17.10 9.78
N ALA A 57 6.41 -17.08 11.03
CA ALA A 57 6.29 -18.29 11.86
C ALA A 57 5.33 -19.30 11.21
N TYR A 58 4.15 -18.86 10.77
CA TYR A 58 3.20 -19.72 10.05
C TYR A 58 3.83 -20.38 8.81
N LEU A 59 4.55 -19.61 7.97
CA LEU A 59 5.23 -20.14 6.79
C LEU A 59 6.35 -21.13 7.16
N PHE A 60 7.12 -20.83 8.20
CA PHE A 60 8.20 -21.69 8.68
C PHE A 60 7.69 -23.05 9.15
N PHE A 61 6.63 -23.07 9.97
CA PHE A 61 6.02 -24.31 10.47
C PHE A 61 5.31 -25.08 9.36
N LYS A 62 4.59 -24.41 8.47
CA LYS A 62 3.93 -25.04 7.31
C LYS A 62 4.92 -25.80 6.42
N GLU A 63 6.06 -25.20 6.11
CA GLU A 63 7.10 -25.85 5.30
C GLU A 63 7.80 -26.97 6.06
N SER A 64 7.80 -26.94 7.40
CA SER A 64 8.33 -28.04 8.22
C SER A 64 7.42 -29.26 8.25
N LEU A 65 6.10 -29.06 8.16
CA LEU A 65 5.11 -30.13 8.12
C LEU A 65 5.02 -30.81 6.74
N LEU A 66 5.25 -30.05 5.65
CA LEU A 66 5.22 -30.54 4.26
C LEU A 66 6.57 -31.16 3.84
N SER A 67 7.16 -32.01 4.68
CA SER A 67 8.54 -32.53 4.61
C SER A 67 8.91 -33.39 3.39
N THR A 68 8.40 -33.07 2.21
CA THR A 68 8.71 -33.69 0.91
C THR A 68 9.34 -32.71 -0.09
N SER A 69 9.85 -31.56 0.35
CA SER A 69 10.45 -30.59 -0.58
C SER A 69 11.90 -30.95 -0.87
N LYS A 70 12.15 -31.58 -2.03
CA LYS A 70 13.43 -31.49 -2.77
C LYS A 70 13.98 -30.07 -2.64
N SER A 71 15.30 -29.93 -2.52
CA SER A 71 16.02 -28.66 -2.59
C SER A 71 15.65 -27.93 -3.89
N THR A 72 14.59 -27.13 -3.87
CA THR A 72 14.19 -26.31 -5.01
C THR A 72 15.12 -25.11 -5.03
N LYS A 73 16.15 -25.17 -5.89
CA LYS A 73 16.90 -23.98 -6.28
C LYS A 73 15.88 -22.95 -6.80
N LEU A 74 16.02 -21.70 -6.37
CA LEU A 74 15.19 -20.62 -6.90
C LEU A 74 15.35 -20.56 -8.41
N ASP A 75 14.24 -20.49 -9.13
CA ASP A 75 14.28 -20.28 -10.57
C ASP A 75 14.89 -18.89 -10.88
N LYS A 76 15.55 -18.76 -12.04
CA LYS A 76 16.18 -17.50 -12.48
C LYS A 76 15.15 -16.36 -12.51
N SER A 77 13.91 -16.64 -12.95
CA SER A 77 12.84 -15.65 -12.96
C SER A 77 12.48 -15.16 -11.55
N GLN A 78 12.34 -16.09 -10.60
CA GLN A 78 12.03 -15.76 -9.20
C GLN A 78 13.13 -14.93 -8.55
N ARG A 79 14.40 -15.27 -8.80
CA ARG A 79 15.53 -14.49 -8.31
C ARG A 79 15.52 -13.07 -8.87
N ASN A 80 15.25 -12.91 -10.16
CA ASN A 80 15.17 -11.59 -10.79
C ASN A 80 14.03 -10.75 -10.21
N LEU A 81 12.87 -11.35 -9.93
CA LEU A 81 11.77 -10.68 -9.25
C LEU A 81 12.16 -10.21 -7.84
N ILE A 82 12.83 -11.05 -7.04
CA ILE A 82 13.29 -10.66 -5.70
C ILE A 82 14.25 -9.46 -5.78
N ILE A 83 15.22 -9.51 -6.69
CA ILE A 83 16.17 -8.40 -6.89
C ILE A 83 15.42 -7.13 -7.30
N PHE A 84 14.45 -7.23 -8.20
CA PHE A 84 13.63 -6.09 -8.62
C PHE A 84 12.81 -5.50 -7.46
N VAL A 85 12.20 -6.33 -6.61
CA VAL A 85 11.47 -5.88 -5.42
C VAL A 85 12.38 -5.08 -4.48
N ILE A 86 13.62 -5.52 -4.29
CA ILE A 86 14.61 -4.81 -3.48
C ILE A 86 14.94 -3.45 -4.12
N ILE A 87 15.30 -3.44 -5.40
CA ILE A 87 15.66 -2.22 -6.13
C ILE A 87 14.51 -1.20 -6.13
N ILE A 88 13.29 -1.63 -6.46
CA ILE A 88 12.13 -0.72 -6.51
C ILE A 88 11.75 -0.20 -5.12
N SER A 89 12.00 -0.97 -4.06
CA SER A 89 11.81 -0.51 -2.68
C SER A 89 12.84 0.56 -2.27
N LEU A 90 14.10 0.40 -2.67
CA LEU A 90 15.12 1.43 -2.45
C LEU A 90 14.78 2.70 -3.22
N ILE A 91 14.40 2.58 -4.49
CA ILE A 91 13.96 3.71 -5.32
C ILE A 91 12.76 4.42 -4.67
N TYR A 92 11.76 3.65 -4.21
CA TYR A 92 10.60 4.19 -3.50
C TYR A 92 11.03 5.05 -2.30
N ILE A 93 11.89 4.55 -1.43
CA ILE A 93 12.35 5.28 -0.23
C ILE A 93 13.06 6.59 -0.62
N LEU A 94 13.93 6.55 -1.64
CA LEU A 94 14.69 7.73 -2.07
C LEU A 94 13.80 8.82 -2.67
N ILE A 95 12.80 8.45 -3.47
CA ILE A 95 11.90 9.42 -4.14
C ILE A 95 10.71 9.83 -3.28
N PHE A 96 10.38 9.06 -2.23
CA PHE A 96 9.17 9.24 -1.42
C PHE A 96 9.02 10.66 -0.88
N ARG A 97 10.12 11.23 -0.37
CA ARG A 97 10.13 12.59 0.20
C ARG A 97 9.81 13.67 -0.85
N TYR A 98 10.25 13.48 -2.08
CA TYR A 98 10.10 14.48 -3.15
C TYR A 98 8.75 14.37 -3.85
N ILE A 99 8.37 13.14 -4.20
CA ILE A 99 7.17 12.88 -5.01
C ILE A 99 5.90 12.89 -4.15
N GLY A 100 6.00 12.44 -2.91
CA GLY A 100 4.88 12.38 -1.97
C GLY A 100 4.19 11.02 -1.94
N PHE A 101 3.40 10.81 -0.88
CA PHE A 101 2.82 9.51 -0.53
C PHE A 101 1.93 8.94 -1.64
N ILE A 102 1.04 9.75 -2.22
CA ILE A 102 0.05 9.28 -3.19
C ILE A 102 0.72 8.74 -4.45
N ILE A 103 1.59 9.52 -5.09
CA ILE A 103 2.20 9.14 -6.35
C ILE A 103 3.25 8.04 -6.11
N ALA A 104 4.13 8.20 -5.13
CA ALA A 104 5.20 7.23 -4.87
C ALA A 104 4.65 5.85 -4.52
N THR A 105 3.62 5.79 -3.67
CA THR A 105 3.03 4.51 -3.23
C THR A 105 2.23 3.85 -4.34
N ASN A 106 1.50 4.64 -5.14
CA ASN A 106 0.80 4.11 -6.31
C ASN A 106 1.76 3.51 -7.34
N ILE A 107 2.85 4.21 -7.68
CA ILE A 107 3.89 3.70 -8.58
C ILE A 107 4.49 2.42 -8.01
N TYR A 108 4.93 2.45 -6.75
CA TYR A 108 5.55 1.31 -6.09
C TYR A 108 4.65 0.06 -6.08
N LEU A 109 3.41 0.20 -5.61
CA LEU A 109 2.46 -0.91 -5.54
C LEU A 109 2.05 -1.42 -6.93
N TYR A 110 1.90 -0.52 -7.91
CA TYR A 110 1.64 -0.91 -9.29
C TYR A 110 2.80 -1.73 -9.86
N SER A 111 4.04 -1.27 -9.69
CA SER A 111 5.23 -1.98 -10.15
C SER A 111 5.34 -3.38 -9.54
N LEU A 112 5.11 -3.48 -8.23
CA LEU A 112 5.11 -4.77 -7.55
C LEU A 112 4.00 -5.69 -8.07
N ALA A 113 2.76 -5.20 -8.15
CA ALA A 113 1.62 -5.99 -8.60
C ALA A 113 1.80 -6.46 -10.05
N PHE A 114 2.21 -5.57 -10.96
CA PHE A 114 2.35 -5.87 -12.38
C PHE A 114 3.35 -6.99 -12.65
N PHE A 115 4.57 -6.88 -12.11
CA PHE A 115 5.60 -7.90 -12.33
C PHE A 115 5.33 -9.19 -11.54
N ASN A 116 4.64 -9.11 -10.40
CA ASN A 116 4.21 -10.30 -9.66
C ASN A 116 3.14 -11.09 -10.43
N TYR A 117 2.15 -10.42 -11.05
CA TYR A 117 1.17 -11.08 -11.90
C TYR A 117 1.80 -11.72 -13.15
N LYS A 118 2.80 -11.07 -13.76
CA LYS A 118 3.54 -11.62 -14.90
C LYS A 118 4.51 -12.73 -14.53
N LYS A 119 4.92 -12.83 -13.27
CA LYS A 119 5.90 -13.79 -12.71
C LYS A 119 7.28 -13.76 -13.38
N GLU A 120 7.58 -12.70 -14.14
CA GLU A 120 8.82 -12.55 -14.89
C GLU A 120 9.05 -11.09 -15.29
N ILE A 121 10.32 -10.70 -15.45
CA ILE A 121 10.75 -9.39 -15.93
C ILE A 121 11.37 -9.57 -17.32
N LYS A 122 10.67 -9.06 -18.33
CA LYS A 122 11.10 -9.07 -19.75
C LYS A 122 11.00 -7.68 -20.34
N TRP A 123 11.96 -7.32 -21.19
CA TRP A 123 11.98 -6.05 -21.93
C TRP A 123 10.71 -5.84 -22.77
N ARG A 124 10.12 -6.92 -23.30
CA ARG A 124 8.86 -6.89 -24.05
C ARG A 124 7.70 -6.28 -23.25
N PHE A 125 7.73 -6.32 -21.92
CA PHE A 125 6.65 -5.81 -21.07
C PHE A 125 6.79 -4.32 -20.74
N ILE A 126 7.90 -3.67 -21.13
CA ILE A 126 8.14 -2.25 -20.79
C ILE A 126 7.08 -1.32 -21.38
N PRO A 127 6.64 -1.45 -22.64
CA PRO A 127 5.59 -0.59 -23.18
C PRO A 127 4.28 -0.70 -22.38
N ASP A 128 3.86 -1.93 -22.06
CA ASP A 128 2.67 -2.19 -21.26
C ASP A 128 2.82 -1.62 -19.83
N TYR A 129 3.99 -1.81 -19.23
CA TYR A 129 4.32 -1.26 -17.92
C TYR A 129 4.24 0.27 -17.90
N LEU A 130 4.80 0.95 -18.90
CA LEU A 130 4.75 2.41 -19.04
C LEU A 130 3.31 2.91 -19.24
N THR A 131 2.50 2.22 -20.06
CA THR A 131 1.08 2.59 -20.23
C THR A 131 0.30 2.48 -18.92
N GLY A 132 0.58 1.44 -18.13
CA GLY A 132 -0.05 1.31 -16.82
C GLY A 132 0.49 2.30 -15.80
N LEU A 133 1.77 2.71 -15.85
CA LEU A 133 2.32 3.78 -15.02
C LEU A 133 1.64 5.14 -15.28
N LEU A 134 1.33 5.45 -16.54
CA LEU A 134 0.55 6.64 -16.87
C LEU A 134 -0.88 6.51 -16.36
N SER A 135 -1.51 5.36 -16.58
CA SER A 135 -2.88 5.07 -16.13
C SER A 135 -3.03 5.18 -14.61
N ILE A 136 -2.12 4.58 -13.83
CA ILE A 136 -2.16 4.62 -12.37
C ILE A 136 -1.95 6.04 -11.84
N THR A 137 -1.07 6.82 -12.46
CA THR A 137 -0.80 8.19 -12.02
C THR A 137 -2.02 9.07 -12.25
N ILE A 138 -2.58 9.06 -13.46
CA ILE A 138 -3.76 9.86 -13.81
C ILE A 138 -4.97 9.44 -12.97
N PHE A 139 -5.28 8.13 -12.96
CA PHE A 139 -6.47 7.65 -12.26
C PHE A 139 -6.33 7.76 -10.74
N GLY A 140 -5.14 7.51 -10.19
CA GLY A 140 -4.84 7.72 -8.78
C GLY A 140 -5.03 9.18 -8.35
N LEU A 141 -4.59 10.15 -9.16
CA LEU A 141 -4.80 11.57 -8.89
C LEU A 141 -6.28 11.98 -8.95
N ILE A 142 -7.06 11.41 -9.87
CA ILE A 142 -8.51 11.62 -9.94
C ILE A 142 -9.18 11.12 -8.65
N ILE A 143 -8.89 9.87 -8.25
CA ILE A 143 -9.48 9.27 -7.04
C ILE A 143 -9.08 10.04 -5.78
N TYR A 144 -7.82 10.45 -5.68
CA TYR A 144 -7.33 11.33 -4.62
C TYR A 144 -8.10 12.65 -4.57
N SER A 145 -8.23 13.32 -5.71
CA SER A 145 -8.86 14.64 -5.81
C SER A 145 -10.35 14.59 -5.48
N VAL A 146 -11.06 13.57 -5.97
CA VAL A 146 -12.47 13.34 -5.62
C VAL A 146 -12.61 13.10 -4.12
N SER A 147 -11.78 12.25 -3.54
CA SER A 147 -11.81 11.96 -2.11
C SER A 147 -11.57 13.21 -1.27
N ARG A 148 -10.56 14.00 -1.64
CA ARG A 148 -10.25 15.28 -0.98
C ARG A 148 -11.39 16.27 -1.08
N TYR A 149 -12.01 16.37 -2.25
CA TYR A 149 -13.17 17.21 -2.49
C TYR A 149 -14.38 16.77 -1.64
N THR A 150 -14.69 15.47 -1.60
CA THR A 150 -15.77 14.93 -0.77
C THR A 150 -15.58 15.29 0.71
N ILE A 151 -14.38 15.09 1.25
CA ILE A 151 -14.10 15.40 2.66
C ILE A 151 -14.28 16.90 2.93
N ARG A 152 -13.74 17.76 2.07
CA ARG A 152 -13.90 19.22 2.21
C ARG A 152 -15.36 19.65 2.10
N PHE A 153 -16.09 19.10 1.12
CA PHE A 153 -17.50 19.41 0.90
C PHE A 153 -18.36 19.04 2.11
N LEU A 154 -18.18 17.83 2.65
CA LEU A 154 -18.89 17.38 3.85
C LEU A 154 -18.56 18.28 5.05
N PHE A 155 -17.29 18.61 5.24
CA PHE A 155 -16.88 19.50 6.33
C PHE A 155 -17.53 20.89 6.23
N LEU A 156 -17.54 21.50 5.05
CA LEU A 156 -18.15 22.81 4.82
C LEU A 156 -19.67 22.77 5.01
N MET A 157 -20.35 21.73 4.53
CA MET A 157 -21.78 21.52 4.75
C MET A 157 -22.11 21.30 6.23
N GLY A 158 -21.29 20.52 6.94
CA GLY A 158 -21.42 20.31 8.38
C GLY A 158 -21.29 21.61 9.15
N LYS A 159 -20.31 22.44 8.80
CA LYS A 159 -20.11 23.76 9.44
C LYS A 159 -21.26 24.73 9.16
N LYS A 160 -21.78 24.76 7.93
CA LYS A 160 -22.88 25.67 7.55
C LYS A 160 -24.20 25.31 8.24
N ASN A 161 -24.50 24.02 8.35
CA ASN A 161 -25.77 23.54 8.87
C ASN A 161 -25.71 23.09 10.34
N SER A 162 -24.57 23.31 11.02
CA SER A 162 -24.30 22.84 12.38
C SER A 162 -24.52 21.33 12.58
N ILE A 163 -24.21 20.53 11.56
CA ILE A 163 -24.31 19.05 11.61
C ILE A 163 -22.96 18.48 12.03
N GLU A 164 -22.83 18.12 13.31
CA GLU A 164 -21.58 17.61 13.91
C GLU A 164 -21.07 16.32 13.25
N VAL A 165 -21.98 15.49 12.73
CA VAL A 165 -21.62 14.20 12.10
C VAL A 165 -20.78 14.41 10.84
N PHE A 166 -21.00 15.51 10.11
CA PHE A 166 -20.26 15.83 8.87
C PHE A 166 -18.92 16.52 9.13
N THR A 167 -18.73 17.12 10.30
CA THR A 167 -17.44 17.66 10.74
C THR A 167 -16.60 16.62 11.50
N GLY A 168 -17.22 15.51 11.90
CA GLY A 168 -16.55 14.36 12.50
C GLY A 168 -15.52 13.68 11.60
N ARG A 169 -14.75 12.75 12.18
CA ARG A 169 -13.63 12.08 11.47
C ARG A 169 -14.09 10.88 10.65
N LEU A 170 -14.93 10.04 11.26
CA LEU A 170 -15.27 8.72 10.74
C LEU A 170 -16.19 8.80 9.54
N LEU A 171 -17.30 9.52 9.64
CA LEU A 171 -18.33 9.52 8.59
C LEU A 171 -17.82 10.12 7.26
N PRO A 172 -17.12 11.27 7.23
CA PRO A 172 -16.49 11.75 6.00
C PRO A 172 -15.44 10.80 5.43
N ALA A 173 -14.68 10.10 6.27
CA ALA A 173 -13.72 9.08 5.82
C ALA A 173 -14.45 7.91 5.12
N PHE A 174 -15.49 7.36 5.76
CA PHE A 174 -16.27 6.26 5.20
C PHE A 174 -16.97 6.65 3.89
N ILE A 175 -17.58 7.83 3.83
CA ILE A 175 -18.22 8.31 2.59
C ILE A 175 -17.16 8.50 1.49
N SER A 176 -16.00 9.07 1.81
CA SER A 176 -14.91 9.23 0.85
C SER A 176 -14.40 7.89 0.31
N ILE A 177 -14.25 6.87 1.17
CA ILE A 177 -13.86 5.51 0.75
C ILE A 177 -14.96 4.92 -0.14
N ALA A 178 -16.22 5.03 0.26
CA ALA A 178 -17.35 4.50 -0.48
C ALA A 178 -17.45 5.10 -1.89
N ILE A 179 -17.31 6.43 -2.03
CA ILE A 179 -17.30 7.11 -3.33
C ILE A 179 -16.10 6.68 -4.16
N ALA A 180 -14.91 6.61 -3.58
CA ALA A 180 -13.71 6.15 -4.29
C ALA A 180 -13.90 4.71 -4.81
N TYR A 181 -14.43 3.82 -3.99
CA TYR A 181 -14.68 2.42 -4.35
C TYR A 181 -15.78 2.30 -5.41
N LEU A 182 -16.83 3.12 -5.34
CA LEU A 182 -17.87 3.20 -6.37
C LEU A 182 -17.25 3.60 -7.72
N LEU A 183 -16.42 4.64 -7.74
CA LEU A 183 -15.74 5.07 -8.98
C LEU A 183 -14.82 3.98 -9.54
N ILE A 184 -14.03 3.34 -8.68
CA ILE A 184 -13.17 2.22 -9.08
C ILE A 184 -14.00 1.06 -9.63
N PHE A 185 -15.13 0.75 -8.99
CA PHE A 185 -16.05 -0.30 -9.43
C PHE A 185 -16.66 0.02 -10.81
N LEU A 186 -17.13 1.25 -11.02
CA LEU A 186 -17.67 1.69 -12.31
C LEU A 186 -16.62 1.62 -13.43
N VAL A 187 -15.40 2.09 -13.16
CA VAL A 187 -14.27 1.99 -14.10
C VAL A 187 -13.95 0.52 -14.41
N ASN A 188 -13.95 -0.35 -13.41
CA ASN A 188 -13.71 -1.78 -13.61
C ASN A 188 -14.80 -2.44 -14.47
N LEU A 189 -16.09 -2.08 -14.27
CA LEU A 189 -17.19 -2.57 -15.10
C LEU A 189 -17.05 -2.14 -16.56
N LEU A 190 -16.75 -0.86 -16.80
CA LEU A 190 -16.54 -0.32 -18.15
C LEU A 190 -15.30 -0.95 -18.81
N ALA A 191 -14.19 -1.03 -18.07
CA ALA A 191 -12.95 -1.60 -18.57
C ALA A 191 -13.08 -3.09 -18.88
N LYS A 192 -13.84 -3.87 -18.10
CA LYS A 192 -14.11 -5.29 -18.40
C LYS A 192 -14.86 -5.48 -19.73
N LYS A 193 -15.75 -4.56 -20.11
CA LYS A 193 -16.45 -4.61 -21.40
C LYS A 193 -15.53 -4.29 -22.58
N LEU A 194 -14.57 -3.38 -22.37
CA LEU A 194 -13.68 -2.88 -23.42
C LEU A 194 -12.41 -3.73 -23.59
N ILE A 195 -11.91 -4.34 -22.51
CA ILE A 195 -10.63 -5.06 -22.50
C ILE A 195 -10.83 -6.54 -22.83
N LYS A 196 -10.53 -6.90 -24.08
CA LYS A 196 -10.55 -8.28 -24.56
C LYS A 196 -9.23 -9.04 -24.31
N TYR A 197 -8.09 -8.34 -24.34
CA TYR A 197 -6.77 -8.97 -24.27
C TYR A 197 -6.32 -9.29 -22.83
N PRO A 198 -5.73 -10.48 -22.58
CA PRO A 198 -5.30 -10.90 -21.24
C PRO A 198 -4.21 -10.00 -20.65
N ASP A 199 -3.28 -9.50 -21.47
CA ASP A 199 -2.20 -8.64 -21.01
C ASP A 199 -2.70 -7.29 -20.45
N ARG A 200 -3.76 -6.75 -21.07
CA ARG A 200 -4.42 -5.52 -20.62
C ARG A 200 -5.21 -5.73 -19.32
N LYS A 201 -5.67 -6.95 -19.03
CA LYS A 201 -6.30 -7.28 -17.74
C LYS A 201 -5.31 -7.23 -16.58
N ILE A 202 -4.04 -7.60 -16.82
CA ILE A 202 -2.97 -7.50 -15.81
C ILE A 202 -2.69 -6.03 -15.47
N ILE A 203 -2.65 -5.15 -16.48
CA ILE A 203 -2.52 -3.70 -16.25
C ILE A 203 -3.68 -3.20 -15.39
N LEU A 204 -4.93 -3.48 -15.78
CA LEU A 204 -6.11 -3.02 -15.04
C LEU A 204 -6.12 -3.52 -13.58
N SER A 205 -5.87 -4.82 -13.37
CA SER A 205 -5.88 -5.40 -12.02
C SER A 205 -4.77 -4.84 -11.13
N SER A 206 -3.58 -4.62 -11.69
CA SER A 206 -2.46 -4.00 -10.97
C SER A 206 -2.76 -2.55 -10.61
N THR A 207 -3.35 -1.79 -11.53
CA THR A 207 -3.76 -0.40 -11.30
C THR A 207 -4.83 -0.31 -10.22
N ILE A 208 -5.90 -1.10 -10.33
CA ILE A 208 -6.99 -1.11 -9.34
C ILE A 208 -6.45 -1.47 -7.95
N PHE A 209 -5.61 -2.51 -7.86
CA PHE A 209 -5.00 -2.92 -6.61
C PHE A 209 -4.20 -1.79 -5.96
N ALA A 210 -3.30 -1.15 -6.73
CA ALA A 210 -2.46 -0.08 -6.22
C ALA A 210 -3.27 1.13 -5.72
N ILE A 211 -4.32 1.54 -6.45
CA ILE A 211 -5.19 2.66 -6.04
C ILE A 211 -5.97 2.32 -4.79
N ILE A 212 -6.61 1.14 -4.75
CA ILE A 212 -7.42 0.73 -3.59
C ILE A 212 -6.56 0.76 -2.33
N VAL A 213 -5.39 0.14 -2.37
CA VAL A 213 -4.49 0.07 -1.21
C VAL A 213 -3.99 1.46 -0.83
N THR A 214 -3.45 2.23 -1.78
CA THR A 214 -2.91 3.57 -1.51
C THR A 214 -3.98 4.51 -0.97
N GLN A 215 -5.18 4.50 -1.55
CA GLN A 215 -6.27 5.39 -1.15
C GLN A 215 -6.82 5.02 0.22
N THR A 216 -6.96 3.73 0.50
CA THR A 216 -7.41 3.25 1.81
C THR A 216 -6.42 3.65 2.90
N LEU A 217 -5.13 3.43 2.67
CA LEU A 217 -4.08 3.87 3.58
C LEU A 217 -4.11 5.39 3.75
N TYR A 218 -4.22 6.15 2.66
CA TYR A 218 -4.30 7.61 2.72
C TYR A 218 -5.44 8.09 3.61
N ILE A 219 -6.67 7.61 3.37
CA ILE A 219 -7.84 8.07 4.13
C ILE A 219 -7.75 7.62 5.59
N ILE A 220 -7.36 6.37 5.86
CA ILE A 220 -7.23 5.88 7.24
C ILE A 220 -6.19 6.70 8.00
N PHE A 221 -4.98 6.84 7.48
CA PHE A 221 -3.93 7.57 8.18
C PHE A 221 -4.20 9.07 8.26
N LYS A 222 -4.65 9.71 7.17
CA LYS A 222 -4.85 11.16 7.14
C LYS A 222 -6.11 11.60 7.88
N GLN A 223 -7.21 10.87 7.77
CA GLN A 223 -8.53 11.30 8.27
C GLN A 223 -8.88 10.68 9.63
N ILE A 224 -8.55 9.41 9.84
CA ILE A 224 -8.89 8.71 11.10
C ILE A 224 -7.80 8.97 12.14
N PHE A 225 -6.53 8.83 11.75
CA PHE A 225 -5.37 8.99 12.65
C PHE A 225 -4.68 10.36 12.57
N TRP A 226 -5.14 11.27 11.71
CA TRP A 226 -4.56 12.61 11.52
C TRP A 226 -3.05 12.65 11.26
N VAL A 227 -2.50 11.56 10.71
CA VAL A 227 -1.10 11.47 10.34
C VAL A 227 -0.81 12.41 9.17
N ASN A 228 0.22 13.23 9.33
CA ASN A 228 0.71 14.08 8.25
C ASN A 228 1.57 13.25 7.28
N LEU A 229 0.89 12.63 6.32
CA LEU A 229 1.54 11.99 5.18
C LEU A 229 2.26 13.03 4.31
N VAL A 230 3.41 12.64 3.77
CA VAL A 230 4.22 13.50 2.90
C VAL A 230 3.40 13.88 1.66
N SER A 231 3.15 15.18 1.47
CA SER A 231 2.42 15.72 0.32
C SER A 231 3.24 15.64 -0.97
N GLY A 232 4.55 15.92 -0.89
CA GLY A 232 5.42 16.00 -2.05
C GLY A 232 4.87 16.99 -3.08
N ILE A 233 4.66 16.53 -4.31
CA ILE A 233 4.16 17.37 -5.43
C ILE A 233 2.63 17.54 -5.38
N VAL A 234 1.91 16.65 -4.70
CA VAL A 234 0.45 16.69 -4.59
C VAL A 234 0.07 17.36 -3.27
N PHE A 235 -0.21 18.65 -3.33
CA PHE A 235 -0.50 19.47 -2.13
C PHE A 235 -1.96 19.94 -1.99
N TRP A 236 -2.81 19.71 -3.00
CA TRP A 236 -4.20 20.19 -3.00
C TRP A 236 -5.17 19.32 -2.20
#